data_AF-A0A7J8J1D0-F1
#
_entry.id   AF-A0A7J8J1D0-F1
#
_cell.length_a   1.000
_cell.length_b   1.000
_cell.length_c   1.000
_cell.angle_alpha   90.00
_cell.angle_beta   90.00
_cell.angle_gamma   90.00
#
_symmetry.space_group_name_H-M   'P 1'
#
loop_
_entity.id
_entity.type
_entity.pdbx_description
1 polymer ?
#
loop_
_entity_poly.entity_id
_entity_poly.type
_entity_poly.pdbx_seq_one_letter_code
_entity_poly.pdbx_strand_id
1 'polypeptide(L)'
;MVTTGFGPDGNLSSSLLKGNYVLDRDELVEAQTPEYDVVLCLSLTKWVHLNWGDEGLKRMFRRIYRHLRPGGILVLEPQPWSTYAKRKTLTETTYKNYYRIQLKPEQFTSYLTSPEVGFSSYELVATPHNTFKGFQRPMYLFHKARSPSH
;
A
#
# COMPACT_ATOMS: atom_id res chain seq x y z
N MET A 1 -5.21 -10.52 -4.25
CA MET A 1 -5.64 -9.97 -2.95
C MET A 1 -6.15 -11.13 -2.13
N VAL A 2 -5.75 -11.23 -0.86
CA VAL A 2 -6.36 -12.17 0.09
C VAL A 2 -7.41 -11.38 0.85
N THR A 3 -8.65 -11.87 0.86
CA THR A 3 -9.74 -11.22 1.59
C THR A 3 -10.21 -12.16 2.70
N THR A 4 -10.50 -11.59 3.86
CA THR A 4 -11.03 -12.34 5.01
C THR A 4 -12.24 -11.59 5.54
N GLY A 5 -13.31 -12.32 5.82
CA GLY A 5 -14.52 -11.75 6.40
C GLY A 5 -15.33 -12.82 7.12
N PHE A 6 -16.24 -12.39 7.99
CA PHE A 6 -17.18 -13.29 8.63
C PHE A 6 -18.35 -13.60 7.70
N GLY A 7 -18.62 -14.89 7.50
CA GLY A 7 -19.82 -15.34 6.80
C GLY A 7 -21.08 -15.16 7.66
N PRO A 8 -22.27 -15.40 7.08
CA PRO A 8 -23.55 -15.31 7.80
C PRO A 8 -23.60 -16.19 9.06
N ASP A 9 -22.86 -17.30 9.04
CA ASP A 9 -22.81 -18.29 10.11
C ASP A 9 -21.77 -17.95 11.20
N GLY A 10 -21.15 -16.76 11.13
CA GLY A 10 -20.12 -16.31 12.07
C GLY A 10 -18.74 -16.94 11.86
N ASN A 11 -18.57 -17.82 10.87
CA ASN A 11 -17.29 -18.42 10.53
C ASN A 11 -16.39 -17.46 9.73
N LEU A 12 -15.09 -17.50 10.03
CA LEU A 12 -14.08 -16.80 9.25
C LEU A 12 -13.93 -17.48 7.88
N SER A 13 -14.27 -16.76 6.82
CA SER A 13 -14.05 -17.18 5.44
C SER A 13 -12.84 -16.43 4.87
N SER A 14 -12.00 -17.14 4.12
CA SER A 14 -10.89 -16.57 3.37
C SER A 14 -11.07 -16.85 1.89
N SER A 15 -10.86 -15.84 1.04
CA SER A 15 -10.86 -16.03 -0.41
C SER A 15 -9.59 -15.48 -1.06
N LEU A 16 -9.17 -16.13 -2.14
CA LEU A 16 -8.02 -15.73 -2.95
C LEU A 16 -8.52 -15.22 -4.30
N LEU A 17 -8.26 -13.94 -4.56
CA LEU A 17 -8.63 -13.29 -5.81
C LEU A 17 -7.37 -12.96 -6.62
N LYS A 18 -7.34 -13.43 -7.87
CA LYS A 18 -6.31 -13.08 -8.85
C LYS A 18 -6.71 -11.78 -9.55
N GLY A 19 -5.85 -10.77 -9.47
CA GLY A 19 -6.07 -9.49 -10.15
C GLY A 19 -4.93 -8.50 -9.86
N ASN A 20 -4.79 -7.51 -10.75
CA ASN A 20 -3.92 -6.37 -10.49
C ASN A 20 -4.66 -5.36 -9.62
N TYR A 21 -4.08 -5.02 -8.47
CA TYR A 21 -4.67 -4.04 -7.57
C TYR A 21 -4.44 -2.59 -8.02
N VAL A 22 -3.41 -2.35 -8.85
CA VAL A 22 -3.15 -1.06 -9.47
C VAL A 22 -4.12 -0.87 -10.63
N LEU A 23 -4.98 0.14 -10.52
CA LEU A 23 -5.92 0.51 -11.58
C LEU A 23 -5.26 1.47 -12.56
N ASP A 24 -5.65 1.40 -13.84
CA ASP A 24 -5.01 2.18 -14.90
C ASP A 24 -5.53 3.64 -14.97
N ARG A 25 -6.64 3.94 -14.28
CA ARG A 25 -7.34 5.21 -14.35
C ARG A 25 -7.76 5.70 -12.96
N ASP A 26 -7.66 7.01 -12.76
CA ASP A 26 -8.00 7.66 -11.48
C ASP A 26 -9.51 7.58 -11.19
N GLU A 27 -10.35 7.66 -12.21
CA GLU A 27 -11.81 7.54 -12.04
C GLU A 27 -12.22 6.18 -11.41
N LEU A 28 -11.49 5.11 -11.73
CA LEU A 28 -11.74 3.78 -11.16
C LEU A 28 -11.28 3.70 -9.70
N VAL A 29 -10.25 4.47 -9.32
CA VAL A 29 -9.85 4.61 -7.92
C VAL A 29 -10.94 5.35 -7.16
N GLU A 30 -11.46 6.45 -7.71
CA GLU A 30 -12.52 7.24 -7.06
C GLU A 30 -13.85 6.48 -6.95
N ALA A 31 -14.14 5.54 -7.84
CA ALA A 31 -15.30 4.68 -7.72
C ALA A 31 -15.20 3.62 -6.60
N GLN A 32 -14.01 3.38 -6.02
CA GLN A 32 -13.82 2.39 -4.96
C GLN A 32 -14.63 2.75 -3.71
N THR A 33 -15.36 1.77 -3.19
CA THR A 33 -16.15 1.88 -1.95
C THR A 33 -15.41 1.21 -0.77
N PRO A 34 -15.75 1.59 0.48
CA PRO A 34 -15.18 0.97 1.68
C PRO A 34 -15.71 -0.44 1.92
N GLU A 35 -14.80 -1.41 2.09
CA GLU A 35 -15.13 -2.83 2.26
C GLU A 35 -14.35 -3.49 3.40
N TYR A 36 -13.20 -2.92 3.80
CA TYR A 36 -12.27 -3.54 4.73
C TYR A 36 -11.97 -2.65 5.94
N ASP A 37 -11.79 -3.27 7.10
CA ASP A 37 -11.31 -2.61 8.31
C ASP A 37 -9.78 -2.57 8.36
N VAL A 38 -9.12 -3.55 7.75
CA VAL A 38 -7.66 -3.65 7.68
C VAL A 38 -7.23 -4.01 6.25
N VAL A 39 -6.22 -3.32 5.74
CA VAL A 39 -5.54 -3.67 4.49
C VAL A 39 -4.06 -3.91 4.76
N LEU A 40 -3.56 -5.07 4.36
CA LEU A 40 -2.15 -5.44 4.47
C LEU A 40 -1.43 -5.12 3.15
N CYS A 41 -0.44 -4.22 3.21
CA CYS A 41 0.44 -3.88 2.10
C CYS A 41 1.89 -4.21 2.48
N LEU A 42 2.18 -5.51 2.51
CA LEU A 42 3.44 -6.04 3.00
C LEU A 42 4.36 -6.40 1.84
N SER A 43 5.58 -5.88 1.82
CA SER A 43 6.58 -6.18 0.80
C SER A 43 6.09 -5.99 -0.64
N LEU A 44 5.15 -5.07 -0.87
CA LEU A 44 4.50 -4.88 -2.17
C LEU A 44 4.93 -3.60 -2.90
N THR A 45 5.19 -2.52 -2.15
CA THR A 45 5.35 -1.17 -2.70
C THR A 45 6.43 -1.08 -3.77
N LYS A 46 7.61 -1.67 -3.57
CA LYS A 46 8.68 -1.69 -4.58
C LYS A 46 8.25 -2.28 -5.91
N TRP A 47 7.52 -3.40 -5.87
CA TRP A 47 7.09 -4.07 -7.09
C TRP A 47 6.08 -3.23 -7.85
N VAL A 48 5.17 -2.57 -7.12
CA VAL A 48 4.24 -1.63 -7.72
C VAL A 48 4.97 -0.45 -8.34
N HIS A 49 5.90 0.13 -7.59
CA HIS A 49 6.70 1.28 -8.02
C HIS A 49 7.49 1.01 -9.30
N LEU A 50 8.15 -0.14 -9.38
CA LEU A 50 8.97 -0.49 -10.54
C LEU A 50 8.09 -0.76 -11.77
N ASN A 51 6.92 -1.41 -11.62
CA ASN A 51 6.10 -1.78 -12.77
C ASN A 51 5.18 -0.65 -13.25
N TRP A 52 4.68 0.20 -12.35
CA TRP A 52 3.71 1.25 -12.68
C TRP A 52 4.15 2.67 -12.31
N GLY A 53 5.40 2.86 -11.89
CA GLY A 53 5.97 4.16 -11.54
C GLY A 53 5.31 4.79 -10.31
N ASP A 54 5.59 6.09 -10.12
CA ASP A 54 4.98 6.86 -9.02
C ASP A 54 3.45 6.90 -9.16
N GLU A 55 2.92 7.07 -10.36
CA GLU A 55 1.48 7.20 -10.58
C GLU A 55 0.71 5.93 -10.21
N GLY A 56 1.23 4.74 -10.56
CA GLY A 56 0.64 3.48 -10.12
C GLY A 56 0.71 3.29 -8.60
N LEU A 57 1.83 3.67 -7.99
CA LEU A 57 1.97 3.61 -6.53
C LEU A 57 0.97 4.53 -5.81
N LYS A 58 0.84 5.77 -6.29
CA LYS A 58 -0.13 6.76 -5.78
C LYS A 58 -1.56 6.27 -5.94
N ARG A 59 -1.93 5.69 -7.09
CA ARG A 59 -3.25 5.07 -7.29
C ARG A 59 -3.52 3.93 -6.33
N MET A 60 -2.54 3.06 -6.11
CA MET A 60 -2.67 1.99 -5.11
C MET A 60 -2.94 2.57 -3.72
N PHE A 61 -2.17 3.56 -3.27
CA PHE A 61 -2.36 4.17 -1.95
C PHE A 61 -3.73 4.85 -1.79
N ARG A 62 -4.15 5.67 -2.77
CA ARG A 62 -5.49 6.27 -2.79
C ARG A 62 -6.58 5.18 -2.77
N ARG A 63 -6.43 4.13 -3.58
CA ARG A 63 -7.38 3.01 -3.60
C ARG A 63 -7.45 2.31 -2.24
N ILE A 64 -6.32 2.02 -1.60
CA ILE A 64 -6.29 1.45 -0.24
C ILE A 64 -7.08 2.33 0.74
N TYR A 65 -6.81 3.64 0.75
CA TYR A 65 -7.53 4.56 1.63
C TYR A 65 -9.04 4.54 1.41
N ARG A 66 -9.49 4.52 0.14
CA ARG A 66 -10.92 4.42 -0.20
C ARG A 66 -11.53 3.07 0.17
N HIS A 67 -10.76 1.99 0.07
CA HIS A 67 -11.18 0.64 0.43
C HIS A 67 -11.39 0.45 1.94
N LEU A 68 -10.72 1.27 2.75
CA LEU A 68 -10.83 1.22 4.21
C LEU A 68 -12.12 1.90 4.68
N ARG A 69 -12.85 1.24 5.59
CA ARG A 69 -13.93 1.86 6.36
C ARG A 69 -13.39 3.00 7.24
N PRO A 70 -14.22 3.98 7.65
CA PRO A 70 -13.83 4.93 8.68
C PRO A 70 -13.31 4.21 9.93
N GLY A 71 -12.17 4.65 10.47
CA GLY A 71 -11.48 3.95 11.55
C GLY A 71 -10.60 2.76 11.10
N GLY A 72 -10.56 2.47 9.80
CA GLY A 72 -9.77 1.38 9.24
C GLY A 72 -8.26 1.66 9.22
N ILE A 73 -7.48 0.60 9.09
CA ILE A 73 -6.02 0.63 9.24
C ILE A 73 -5.33 0.04 8.00
N LEU A 74 -4.33 0.75 7.48
CA LEU A 74 -3.37 0.20 6.54
C LEU A 74 -2.12 -0.26 7.31
N VAL A 75 -1.76 -1.53 7.17
CA VAL A 75 -0.47 -2.07 7.63
C VAL A 75 0.51 -2.04 6.47
N LEU A 76 1.54 -1.19 6.56
CA LEU A 76 2.51 -0.97 5.48
C LEU A 76 3.90 -1.44 5.89
N GLU A 77 4.50 -2.33 5.09
CA GLU A 77 5.91 -2.73 5.21
C GLU A 77 6.63 -2.42 3.89
N PRO A 78 7.13 -1.19 3.71
CA PRO A 78 7.76 -0.77 2.47
C PRO A 78 9.20 -1.29 2.37
N GLN A 79 9.65 -1.59 1.15
CA GLN A 79 11.06 -1.91 0.95
C GLN A 79 11.91 -0.65 0.80
N PRO A 80 13.14 -0.64 1.36
CA PRO A 80 14.02 0.52 1.26
C PRO A 80 14.50 0.72 -0.18
N TRP A 81 14.74 1.98 -0.56
CA TRP A 81 15.16 2.39 -1.90
C TRP A 81 16.41 1.64 -2.39
N SER A 82 17.36 1.38 -1.49
CA SER A 82 18.60 0.65 -1.77
C SER A 82 18.36 -0.74 -2.41
N THR A 83 17.20 -1.35 -2.20
CA THR A 83 16.85 -2.66 -2.76
C THR A 83 16.29 -2.61 -4.18
N TYR A 84 15.93 -1.42 -4.69
CA TYR A 84 15.34 -1.23 -6.02
C TYR A 84 16.36 -1.45 -7.13
N ALA A 85 17.59 -0.96 -6.92
CA ALA A 85 18.66 -1.00 -7.92
C ALA A 85 19.00 -2.42 -8.41
N LYS A 86 18.78 -3.44 -7.58
CA LYS A 86 18.99 -4.87 -7.90
C LYS A 86 17.91 -5.46 -8.82
N ARG A 87 16.77 -4.79 -8.96
CA ARG A 87 15.60 -5.27 -9.73
C ARG A 87 15.21 -4.33 -10.88
N LYS A 88 15.92 -3.24 -11.09
CA LYS A 88 15.60 -2.24 -12.13
C LYS A 88 15.69 -2.78 -13.57
N THR A 89 16.54 -3.77 -13.82
CA THR A 89 16.79 -4.32 -15.18
C THR A 89 15.91 -5.52 -15.52
N LEU A 90 14.83 -5.79 -14.77
CA LEU A 90 13.95 -6.93 -15.05
C LEU A 90 13.21 -6.78 -16.39
N THR A 91 12.74 -5.58 -16.70
CA THR A 91 12.14 -5.22 -17.99
C THR A 91 12.54 -3.79 -18.38
N GLU A 92 12.31 -3.42 -19.64
CA GLU A 92 12.49 -2.04 -20.10
C GLU A 92 11.60 -1.06 -19.30
N THR A 93 10.38 -1.48 -18.97
CA THR A 93 9.44 -0.70 -18.14
C THR A 93 10.01 -0.46 -16.74
N THR A 94 10.50 -1.51 -16.06
CA THR A 94 11.08 -1.35 -14.72
C THR A 94 12.32 -0.47 -14.74
N TYR A 95 13.09 -0.52 -15.83
CA TYR A 95 14.27 0.30 -16.00
C TYR A 95 13.89 1.77 -16.14
N LYS A 96 12.99 2.09 -17.08
CA LYS A 96 12.48 3.46 -17.30
C LYS A 96 11.86 4.04 -16.03
N ASN A 97 11.01 3.27 -15.36
CA ASN A 97 10.37 3.71 -14.13
C ASN A 97 11.38 3.96 -13.02
N TYR A 98 12.37 3.08 -12.81
CA TYR A 98 13.40 3.27 -11.78
C TYR A 98 14.06 4.65 -11.83
N TYR A 99 14.41 5.12 -13.03
CA TYR A 99 15.03 6.44 -13.22
C TYR A 99 14.04 7.61 -13.15
N ARG A 100 12.73 7.35 -13.30
CA ARG A 100 11.67 8.36 -13.22
C ARG A 100 11.05 8.50 -11.83
N ILE A 101 11.24 7.53 -10.93
CA ILE A 101 10.70 7.58 -9.57
C ILE A 101 11.24 8.82 -8.84
N GLN A 102 10.33 9.67 -8.38
CA GLN A 102 10.61 10.84 -7.56
C GLN A 102 10.15 10.61 -6.12
N LEU A 103 8.97 10.03 -5.91
CA LEU A 103 8.46 9.70 -4.57
C LEU A 103 9.23 8.50 -4.01
N LYS A 104 10.14 8.70 -3.05
CA LYS A 104 10.93 7.62 -2.44
C LYS A 104 10.24 7.01 -1.21
N PRO A 105 10.59 5.77 -0.80
CA PRO A 105 10.02 5.13 0.39
C PRO A 105 10.06 5.99 1.66
N GLU A 106 11.12 6.79 1.83
CA GLU A 106 11.30 7.71 2.95
C GLU A 106 10.25 8.84 2.97
N GLN A 107 9.60 9.10 1.84
CA GLN A 107 8.55 10.12 1.68
C GLN A 107 7.13 9.51 1.74
N PHE A 108 6.98 8.18 1.83
CA PHE A 108 5.66 7.54 1.81
C PHE A 108 4.80 7.95 2.98
N THR A 109 5.37 8.10 4.18
CA THR A 109 4.63 8.54 5.37
C THR A 109 4.00 9.91 5.14
N SER A 110 4.81 10.88 4.67
CA SER A 110 4.34 12.23 4.35
C SER A 110 3.25 12.24 3.28
N TYR A 111 3.39 11.43 2.22
CA TYR A 111 2.41 11.36 1.13
C TYR A 111 1.10 10.68 1.57
N LEU A 112 1.19 9.63 2.39
CA LEU A 112 0.00 8.92 2.87
C LEU A 112 -0.83 9.79 3.84
N THR A 113 -0.19 10.66 4.61
CA THR A 113 -0.88 11.60 5.51
C THR A 113 -1.23 12.94 4.88
N SER A 114 -0.87 13.18 3.62
CA SER A 114 -1.21 14.42 2.93
C SER A 114 -2.66 14.39 2.43
N PRO A 115 -3.26 15.54 2.10
CA PRO A 115 -4.64 15.62 1.58
C PRO A 115 -4.89 14.77 0.33
N GLU A 116 -3.84 14.44 -0.43
CA GLU A 116 -3.87 13.60 -1.63
C GLU A 116 -4.28 12.15 -1.34
N VAL A 117 -4.05 11.65 -0.11
CA VAL A 117 -4.50 10.32 0.32
C VAL A 117 -5.44 10.42 1.52
N GLY A 118 -5.05 11.13 2.58
CA GLY A 118 -5.94 11.49 3.67
C GLY A 118 -5.88 10.62 4.94
N PHE A 119 -4.84 9.79 5.14
CA PHE A 119 -4.68 9.15 6.46
C PHE A 119 -4.43 10.20 7.55
N SER A 120 -5.12 10.10 8.68
CA SER A 120 -5.10 11.13 9.73
C SER A 120 -3.84 11.04 10.61
N SER A 121 -3.28 9.86 10.76
CA SER A 121 -2.07 9.63 11.55
C SER A 121 -1.38 8.34 11.12
N TYR A 122 -0.15 8.17 11.58
CA TYR A 122 0.59 6.91 11.44
C TYR A 122 1.49 6.67 12.65
N GLU A 123 1.86 5.41 12.85
CA GLU A 123 2.83 5.01 13.87
C GLU A 123 3.76 3.91 13.34
N LEU A 124 5.00 3.89 13.82
CA LEU A 124 5.94 2.79 13.62
C LEU A 124 5.69 1.74 14.70
N VAL A 125 5.24 0.55 14.31
CA VAL A 125 4.90 -0.53 15.27
C VAL A 125 6.12 -1.34 15.64
N ALA A 126 6.90 -1.75 14.63
CA ALA A 126 8.03 -2.62 14.85
C ALA A 126 8.98 -2.60 13.66
N THR A 127 10.22 -3.00 13.92
CA THR A 127 11.15 -3.50 12.90
C THR A 127 11.45 -4.95 13.27
N PRO A 128 10.69 -5.94 12.76
CA PRO A 128 10.84 -7.33 13.16
C PRO A 128 12.28 -7.82 12.97
N HIS A 129 12.79 -8.52 13.97
CA HIS A 129 14.07 -9.19 13.82
C HIS A 129 13.94 -10.30 12.77
N ASN A 130 14.88 -10.30 11.82
CA ASN A 130 15.00 -11.34 10.83
C ASN A 130 16.48 -11.71 10.68
N THR A 131 16.79 -12.99 10.54
CA THR A 131 18.15 -13.50 10.34
C THR A 131 18.84 -12.81 9.15
N PHE A 132 18.06 -12.42 8.14
CA PHE A 132 18.52 -11.66 6.99
C PHE A 132 18.19 -10.17 7.15
N LYS A 133 19.24 -9.33 7.29
CA LYS A 133 19.10 -7.86 7.45
C LYS A 133 18.22 -7.20 6.38
N GLY A 134 18.15 -7.74 5.16
CA GLY A 134 17.30 -7.22 4.07
C GLY A 134 15.79 -7.38 4.26
N PHE A 135 15.38 -8.14 5.28
CA PHE A 135 13.98 -8.34 5.69
C PHE A 135 13.66 -7.72 7.06
N GLN A 136 14.63 -7.07 7.71
CA GLN A 136 14.39 -6.22 8.88
C GLN A 136 13.85 -4.87 8.39
N ARG A 137 12.54 -4.78 8.21
CA ARG A 137 11.90 -3.60 7.65
C ARG A 137 10.90 -2.99 8.64
N PRO A 138 10.78 -1.67 8.67
CA PRO A 138 9.79 -1.01 9.51
C PRO A 138 8.37 -1.38 9.05
N MET A 139 7.51 -1.69 10.01
CA MET A 139 6.08 -1.86 9.81
C MET A 139 5.36 -0.65 10.39
N TYR A 140 4.56 0.00 9.56
CA TYR A 140 3.78 1.17 9.93
C TYR A 140 2.29 0.82 9.97
N LEU A 141 1.55 1.44 10.88
CA LEU A 141 0.09 1.52 10.81
C LEU A 141 -0.29 2.93 10.40
N PHE A 142 -1.13 3.04 9.39
CA PHE A 142 -1.77 4.29 8.98
C PHE A 142 -3.25 4.22 9.33
N HIS A 143 -3.74 5.23 10.03
CA HIS A 143 -5.09 5.27 10.57
C HIS A 143 -5.97 6.18 9.73
N LYS A 144 -7.11 5.67 9.28
CA LYS A 144 -8.17 6.47 8.67
C LYS A 144 -9.09 6.99 9.77
N ALA A 145 -9.45 8.27 9.73
CA ALA A 145 -10.32 8.86 10.74
C ALA A 145 -11.68 8.12 10.84
N ARG A 146 -12.24 8.03 12.05
CA ARG A 146 -13.57 7.42 12.30
C ARG A 146 -14.72 8.29 11.84
N SER A 147 -14.53 9.60 11.85
CA SER A 147 -15.49 10.60 11.38
C SER A 147 -14.92 11.34 10.18
N PRO A 148 -15.76 11.77 9.22
CA PRO A 148 -15.34 12.76 8.25
C PRO A 148 -14.82 13.99 9.01
N SER A 149 -13.62 14.46 8.67
CA SER A 149 -13.20 15.81 9.08
C SER A 149 -14.17 16.80 8.43
N HIS A 150 -15.03 17.39 9.25
CA HIS A 150 -15.95 18.47 8.87
C HIS A 150 -15.18 19.75 8.54
#